data_AF-A0A0Z8I2N4-F1
#
_entry.id   AF-A0A0Z8I2N4-F1
#
_cell.length_a   1.000
_cell.length_b   1.000
_cell.length_c   1.000
_cell.angle_alpha   90.00
_cell.angle_beta   90.00
_cell.angle_gamma   90.00
#
_symmetry.space_group_name_H-M   'P 1'
#
loop_
_entity.id
_entity.type
_entity.pdbx_description
1 polymer ?
#
loop_
_entity_poly.entity_id
_entity_poly.type
_entity_poly.pdbx_seq_one_letter_code
_entity_poly.pdbx_strand_id
1 'polypeptide(L)'
;MGKKIYTDEMKVFIFENYKGKTSQEVADLVNKHFGTSFTALQMKRFRGNNKLNSGLTGHFKKGLIPHNKGKKFPNMPPNSGQFKKGRIPNSYHPVGTVNMTTDGYLKIKIADPNVWERVHLLVWREHHGPVPEGHIIVFLDGDKTNVDISNLACVNRSDIAQMNKNRYFDSDPETTKAAIGLVQLQRKVKEITNGNTL
;
A
#
# COMPACT_ATOMS: atom_id res chain seq x y z
N MET A 1 -12.40 37.24 -26.49
CA MET A 1 -11.64 36.23 -27.27
C MET A 1 -10.26 36.06 -26.66
N GLY A 2 -9.84 34.83 -26.34
CA GLY A 2 -8.49 34.60 -25.79
C GLY A 2 -7.40 34.93 -26.80
N LYS A 3 -6.26 35.45 -26.31
CA LYS A 3 -5.10 35.80 -27.14
C LYS A 3 -4.60 34.56 -27.89
N LYS A 4 -4.65 34.58 -29.23
CA LYS A 4 -4.05 33.52 -30.06
C LYS A 4 -2.54 33.57 -29.87
N ILE A 5 -2.00 32.52 -29.24
CA ILE A 5 -0.57 32.42 -28.90
C ILE A 5 0.27 32.16 -30.17
N TYR A 6 -0.30 31.45 -31.16
CA TYR A 6 0.35 31.17 -32.45
C TYR A 6 -0.29 31.99 -33.56
N THR A 7 0.51 32.80 -34.26
CA THR A 7 0.09 33.51 -35.48
C THR A 7 -0.08 32.51 -36.62
N ASP A 8 -0.81 32.89 -37.68
CA ASP A 8 -1.04 31.97 -38.80
C ASP A 8 0.26 31.68 -39.57
N GLU A 9 1.17 32.65 -39.67
CA GLU A 9 2.53 32.48 -40.21
C GLU A 9 3.35 31.45 -39.39
N MET A 10 3.30 31.52 -38.06
CA MET A 10 3.95 30.53 -37.19
C MET A 10 3.39 29.12 -37.41
N LYS A 11 2.07 28.99 -37.62
CA LYS A 11 1.46 27.68 -37.88
C LYS A 11 1.93 27.09 -39.19
N VAL A 12 1.97 27.88 -40.27
CA VAL A 12 2.48 27.46 -41.57
C VAL A 12 3.92 26.95 -41.42
N PHE A 13 4.77 27.75 -40.77
CA PHE A 13 6.16 27.38 -40.52
C PHE A 13 6.27 26.06 -39.73
N ILE A 14 5.43 25.86 -38.69
CA ILE A 14 5.41 24.60 -37.93
C ILE A 14 4.95 23.42 -38.80
N PHE A 15 3.93 23.59 -39.65
CA PHE A 15 3.41 22.54 -40.53
C PHE A 15 4.46 22.08 -41.56
N GLU A 16 5.32 22.97 -42.02
CA GLU A 16 6.40 22.63 -42.94
C GLU A 16 7.59 21.95 -42.24
N ASN A 17 7.82 22.25 -40.95
CA ASN A 17 9.08 21.88 -40.28
C ASN A 17 8.97 20.78 -39.20
N TYR A 18 7.77 20.31 -38.84
CA TYR A 18 7.59 19.39 -37.70
C TYR A 18 8.06 17.94 -37.93
N LYS A 19 8.11 17.46 -39.17
CA LYS A 19 8.43 16.06 -39.49
C LYS A 19 9.89 15.74 -39.11
N GLY A 20 10.09 14.57 -38.52
CA GLY A 20 11.40 14.07 -38.09
C GLY A 20 11.99 14.75 -36.86
N LYS A 21 11.30 15.71 -36.25
CA LYS A 21 11.83 16.53 -35.14
C LYS A 21 11.08 16.32 -33.84
N THR A 22 11.82 16.38 -32.75
CA THR A 22 11.30 16.42 -31.38
C THR A 22 10.55 17.74 -31.14
N SER A 23 9.70 17.77 -30.10
CA SER A 23 9.04 19.01 -29.71
C SER A 23 10.01 20.12 -29.31
N GLN A 24 11.18 19.76 -28.77
CA GLN A 24 12.22 20.72 -28.41
C GLN A 24 12.82 21.36 -29.67
N GLU A 25 13.25 20.54 -30.65
CA GLU A 25 13.82 21.05 -31.90
C GLU A 25 12.84 21.94 -32.67
N VAL A 26 11.55 21.60 -32.70
CA VAL A 26 10.55 22.47 -33.36
C VAL A 26 10.35 23.76 -32.58
N ALA A 27 10.37 23.74 -31.24
CA ALA A 27 10.30 24.95 -30.43
C ALA A 27 11.51 25.85 -30.68
N ASP A 28 12.72 25.28 -30.72
CA ASP A 28 13.96 26.02 -30.97
C ASP A 28 13.95 26.66 -32.37
N LEU A 29 13.43 25.96 -33.39
CA LEU A 29 13.29 26.50 -34.75
C LEU A 29 12.32 27.69 -34.80
N VAL A 30 11.14 27.57 -34.19
CA VAL A 30 10.15 28.66 -34.16
C VAL A 30 10.67 29.85 -33.37
N ASN A 31 11.34 29.60 -32.23
CA ASN A 31 11.96 30.64 -31.42
C ASN A 31 13.04 31.39 -32.17
N LYS A 32 13.90 30.67 -32.88
CA LYS A 32 14.96 31.26 -33.71
C LYS A 32 14.42 32.06 -34.89
N HIS A 33 13.37 31.58 -35.55
CA HIS A 33 12.83 32.23 -36.74
C HIS A 33 11.99 33.47 -36.42
N PHE A 34 11.19 33.43 -35.34
CA PHE A 34 10.24 34.49 -35.00
C PHE A 34 10.64 35.33 -33.77
N GLY A 35 11.83 35.10 -33.19
CA GLY A 35 12.25 35.80 -31.96
C GLY A 35 11.35 35.51 -30.75
N THR A 36 10.84 34.28 -30.66
CA THR A 36 9.89 33.87 -29.61
C THR A 36 10.54 32.98 -28.54
N SER A 37 9.77 32.62 -27.51
CA SER A 37 10.22 31.82 -26.35
C SER A 37 9.29 30.65 -26.03
N PHE A 38 8.81 29.95 -27.07
CA PHE A 38 8.03 28.73 -26.92
C PHE A 38 8.84 27.60 -26.27
N THR A 39 8.18 26.88 -25.37
CA THR A 39 8.72 25.68 -24.72
C THR A 39 8.40 24.42 -25.52
N ALA A 40 9.18 23.36 -25.32
CA ALA A 40 8.87 22.05 -25.88
C ALA A 40 7.47 21.55 -25.50
N LEU A 41 6.97 21.87 -24.30
CA LEU A 41 5.62 21.50 -23.88
C LEU A 41 4.55 22.22 -24.70
N GLN A 42 4.71 23.53 -24.95
CA GLN A 42 3.81 24.29 -25.80
C GLN A 42 3.78 23.72 -27.23
N MET A 43 4.94 23.34 -27.76
CA MET A 43 5.03 22.73 -29.08
C MET A 43 4.44 21.30 -29.11
N LYS A 44 4.65 20.51 -28.05
CA LYS A 44 3.99 19.19 -27.88
C LYS A 44 2.47 19.33 -27.89
N ARG A 45 1.92 20.30 -27.15
CA ARG A 45 0.48 20.58 -27.12
C ARG A 45 -0.04 21.07 -28.47
N PHE A 46 0.68 21.98 -29.13
CA PHE A 46 0.31 22.45 -30.47
C PHE A 46 0.22 21.28 -31.46
N ARG A 47 1.24 20.41 -31.51
CA ARG A 47 1.24 19.23 -32.39
C ARG A 47 0.10 18.28 -32.07
N GLY A 48 -0.16 18.03 -30.79
CA GLY A 48 -1.29 17.20 -30.34
C GLY A 48 -2.64 17.74 -30.80
N ASN A 49 -2.88 19.03 -30.59
CA ASN A 49 -4.14 19.69 -30.97
C ASN A 49 -4.35 19.74 -32.49
N ASN A 50 -3.28 19.77 -33.27
CA ASN A 50 -3.31 19.80 -34.74
C ASN A 50 -3.04 18.42 -35.37
N LYS A 51 -3.03 17.33 -34.58
CA LYS A 51 -2.83 15.95 -35.05
C LYS A 51 -1.54 15.75 -35.89
N LEU A 52 -0.47 16.46 -35.53
CA LEU A 52 0.82 16.41 -36.23
C LEU A 52 1.70 15.28 -35.67
N ASN A 53 1.96 14.24 -36.48
CA ASN A 53 2.84 13.13 -36.12
C ASN A 53 4.27 13.32 -36.66
N SER A 54 5.24 13.54 -35.78
CA SER A 54 6.64 13.75 -36.19
C SER A 54 7.32 12.51 -36.77
N GLY A 55 6.74 11.30 -36.65
CA GLY A 55 7.33 10.06 -37.15
C GLY A 55 8.46 9.49 -36.26
N LEU A 56 8.73 10.11 -35.11
CA LEU A 56 9.68 9.63 -34.11
C LEU A 56 8.99 8.62 -33.19
N THR A 57 9.51 7.39 -33.12
CA THR A 57 8.87 6.29 -32.39
C THR A 57 9.48 6.05 -31.00
N GLY A 58 10.61 6.69 -30.67
CA GLY A 58 11.28 6.56 -29.37
C GLY A 58 11.80 5.15 -29.04
N HIS A 59 11.57 4.18 -29.93
CA HIS A 59 11.99 2.79 -29.75
C HIS A 59 13.48 2.63 -30.00
N PHE A 60 14.13 1.80 -29.20
CA PHE A 60 15.48 1.34 -29.49
C PHE A 60 15.45 0.49 -30.77
N LYS A 61 16.40 0.75 -31.68
CA LYS A 61 16.53 -0.04 -32.92
C LYS A 61 16.82 -1.49 -32.56
N LYS A 62 16.19 -2.44 -33.26
CA LYS A 62 16.46 -3.88 -33.10
C LYS A 62 17.97 -4.13 -33.28
N GLY A 63 18.60 -4.82 -32.32
CA GLY A 63 20.04 -5.08 -32.32
C GLY A 63 20.89 -4.08 -31.53
N LEU A 64 20.29 -3.01 -30.97
CA LEU A 64 21.03 -2.09 -30.09
C LEU A 64 21.44 -2.81 -28.80
N ILE A 65 22.74 -2.87 -28.53
CA ILE A 65 23.30 -3.41 -27.29
C ILE A 65 23.32 -2.28 -26.25
N PRO A 66 22.64 -2.43 -25.10
CA PRO A 66 22.72 -1.46 -24.01
C PRO A 66 24.17 -1.25 -23.56
N HIS A 67 24.54 0.00 -23.24
CA HIS A 67 25.91 0.36 -22.84
C HIS A 67 26.44 -0.39 -21.60
N ASN A 68 25.54 -1.02 -20.84
CA ASN A 68 25.82 -1.79 -19.63
C ASN A 68 25.78 -3.33 -19.84
N LYS A 69 25.44 -3.82 -21.05
CA LYS A 69 25.40 -5.26 -21.32
C LYS A 69 26.79 -5.88 -21.13
N GLY A 70 26.88 -6.89 -20.26
CA GLY A 70 28.12 -7.64 -20.01
C GLY A 70 29.15 -6.95 -19.10
N LYS A 71 28.90 -5.73 -18.63
CA LYS A 71 29.81 -5.05 -17.70
C LYS A 71 29.54 -5.50 -16.26
N LYS A 72 30.56 -6.03 -15.59
CA LYS A 72 30.58 -6.28 -14.13
C LYS A 72 31.31 -5.12 -13.42
N PHE A 73 31.12 -5.00 -12.10
CA PHE A 73 31.68 -3.96 -11.20
C PHE A 73 33.16 -3.62 -11.52
N PRO A 74 33.60 -2.33 -11.54
CA PRO A 74 33.33 -1.28 -10.54
C PRO A 74 32.38 -0.12 -10.89
N ASN A 75 31.84 -0.04 -12.11
CA ASN A 75 31.03 1.13 -12.54
C ASN A 75 29.51 0.96 -12.42
N MET A 76 29.01 0.21 -11.42
CA MET A 76 27.56 0.09 -11.15
C MET A 76 27.21 0.60 -9.74
N PRO A 77 26.09 1.33 -9.56
CA PRO A 77 25.53 1.60 -8.24
C PRO A 77 25.06 0.30 -7.56
N PRO A 78 24.91 0.29 -6.22
CA PRO A 78 24.74 -0.96 -5.48
C PRO A 78 23.56 -1.81 -5.92
N ASN A 79 23.80 -3.09 -6.20
CA ASN A 79 22.79 -4.11 -6.50
C ASN A 79 22.67 -5.13 -5.34
N SER A 80 21.71 -6.06 -5.43
CA SER A 80 21.48 -7.09 -4.42
C SER A 80 22.78 -7.86 -4.11
N GLY A 81 23.15 -7.93 -2.83
CA GLY A 81 24.37 -8.60 -2.34
C GLY A 81 25.52 -7.68 -1.91
N GLN A 82 25.40 -6.36 -2.04
CA GLN A 82 26.46 -5.39 -1.67
C GLN A 82 26.37 -4.82 -0.24
N PHE A 83 25.42 -5.26 0.58
CA PHE A 83 25.47 -4.91 2.00
C PHE A 83 26.68 -5.61 2.63
N LYS A 84 27.53 -4.86 3.33
CA LYS A 84 28.61 -5.44 4.14
C LYS A 84 27.99 -6.51 5.06
N LYS A 85 28.57 -7.71 5.10
CA LYS A 85 28.13 -8.78 6.01
C LYS A 85 28.07 -8.22 7.43
N GLY A 86 26.97 -8.46 8.15
CA GLY A 86 26.74 -7.91 9.50
C GLY A 86 26.15 -6.50 9.52
N ARG A 87 25.88 -5.86 8.36
CA ARG A 87 25.17 -4.58 8.33
C ARG A 87 23.71 -4.77 8.72
N ILE A 88 23.36 -4.25 9.88
CA ILE A 88 21.99 -4.22 10.39
C ILE A 88 21.26 -3.01 9.77
N PRO A 89 20.06 -3.18 9.19
CA PRO A 89 19.26 -2.06 8.70
C PRO A 89 18.86 -1.11 9.84
N ASN A 90 18.70 0.19 9.56
CA ASN A 90 18.26 1.16 10.56
C ASN A 90 16.86 0.85 11.14
N SER A 91 16.03 0.08 10.41
CA SER A 91 14.71 -0.36 10.84
C SER A 91 14.72 -1.63 11.69
N TYR A 92 15.90 -2.15 12.05
CA TYR A 92 16.02 -3.32 12.90
C TYR A 92 15.60 -3.03 14.33
N HIS A 93 14.87 -3.96 14.92
CA HIS A 93 14.58 -4.00 16.35
C HIS A 93 15.14 -5.30 16.94
N PRO A 94 15.70 -5.31 18.16
CA PRO A 94 16.12 -6.54 18.81
C PRO A 94 14.93 -7.45 19.16
N VAL A 95 15.15 -8.77 19.22
CA VAL A 95 14.17 -9.73 19.76
C VAL A 95 13.81 -9.35 21.19
N GLY A 96 12.53 -9.45 21.55
CA GLY A 96 11.94 -8.96 22.80
C GLY A 96 11.41 -7.53 22.72
N THR A 97 11.71 -6.76 21.66
CA THR A 97 11.13 -5.42 21.50
C THR A 97 9.62 -5.50 21.42
N VAL A 98 8.93 -4.75 22.28
CA VAL A 98 7.49 -4.51 22.20
C VAL A 98 7.24 -3.25 21.38
N ASN A 99 6.29 -3.30 20.46
CA ASN A 99 5.88 -2.19 19.62
C ASN A 99 4.37 -2.25 19.39
N MET A 100 3.78 -1.17 18.90
CA MET A 100 2.37 -1.10 18.56
C MET A 100 2.17 -1.20 17.04
N THR A 101 1.10 -1.85 16.61
CA THR A 101 0.67 -1.89 15.22
C THR A 101 -0.14 -0.64 14.86
N THR A 102 -0.31 -0.36 13.57
CA THR A 102 -1.14 0.76 13.09
C THR A 102 -2.61 0.64 13.52
N ASP A 103 -3.11 -0.58 13.69
CA ASP A 103 -4.45 -0.89 14.21
C ASP A 103 -4.54 -0.90 15.75
N GLY A 104 -3.47 -0.56 16.46
CA GLY A 104 -3.45 -0.32 17.91
C GLY A 104 -3.17 -1.54 18.79
N TYR A 105 -2.76 -2.68 18.23
CA TYR A 105 -2.40 -3.86 19.03
C TYR A 105 -0.92 -3.86 19.42
N LEU A 106 -0.63 -4.32 20.63
CA LEU A 106 0.74 -4.64 21.03
C LEU A 106 1.26 -5.88 20.27
N LYS A 107 2.49 -5.78 19.79
CA LYS A 107 3.26 -6.88 19.19
C LYS A 107 4.64 -6.95 19.80
N ILE A 108 5.18 -8.16 19.93
CA ILE A 108 6.53 -8.42 20.39
C ILE A 108 7.33 -9.14 19.31
N LYS A 109 8.58 -8.74 19.12
CA LYS A 109 9.49 -9.43 18.19
C LYS A 109 9.99 -10.70 18.86
N ILE A 110 9.68 -11.86 18.29
CA ILE A 110 10.04 -13.17 18.88
C ILE A 110 11.26 -13.82 18.21
N ALA A 111 11.56 -13.45 16.96
CA ALA A 111 12.72 -13.98 16.25
C ALA A 111 13.19 -13.05 15.11
N ASP A 112 14.44 -13.25 14.68
CA ASP A 112 15.04 -12.57 13.54
C ASP A 112 14.68 -13.26 12.21
N PRO A 113 14.68 -12.51 11.08
CA PRO A 113 14.97 -11.07 10.97
C PRO A 113 13.76 -10.17 11.30
N ASN A 114 12.52 -10.64 11.15
CA ASN A 114 11.31 -9.83 11.33
C ASN A 114 10.09 -10.67 11.72
N VAL A 115 10.23 -11.57 12.70
CA VAL A 115 9.12 -12.39 13.19
C VAL A 115 8.49 -11.70 14.40
N TRP A 116 7.26 -11.25 14.26
CA TRP A 116 6.49 -10.57 15.29
C TRP A 116 5.20 -11.34 15.59
N GLU A 117 4.85 -11.44 16.87
CA GLU A 117 3.56 -11.97 17.30
C GLU A 117 2.78 -10.91 18.10
N ARG A 118 1.45 -11.01 18.08
CA ARG A 118 0.57 -10.12 18.87
C ARG A 118 0.59 -10.56 20.34
N VAL A 119 0.77 -9.61 21.25
CA VAL A 119 0.98 -9.91 22.67
C VAL A 119 -0.23 -10.62 23.29
N HIS A 120 -1.47 -10.20 22.99
CA HIS A 120 -2.66 -10.87 23.51
C HIS A 120 -2.82 -12.32 23.07
N LEU A 121 -2.32 -12.69 21.87
CA LEU A 121 -2.35 -14.09 21.42
C LEU A 121 -1.33 -14.94 22.17
N LEU A 122 -0.17 -14.36 22.51
CA LEU A 122 0.84 -15.02 23.32
C LEU A 122 0.33 -15.26 24.74
N VAL A 123 -0.22 -14.22 25.39
CA VAL A 123 -0.81 -14.32 26.73
C VAL A 123 -1.93 -15.36 26.75
N TRP A 124 -2.85 -15.31 25.76
CA TRP A 124 -3.89 -16.33 25.67
C TRP A 124 -3.31 -17.75 25.55
N ARG A 125 -2.31 -17.94 24.68
CA ARG A 125 -1.70 -19.26 24.41
C ARG A 125 -0.98 -19.83 25.63
N GLU A 126 -0.33 -18.98 26.41
CA GLU A 126 0.35 -19.37 27.64
C GLU A 126 -0.63 -19.93 28.69
N HIS A 127 -1.82 -19.35 28.81
CA HIS A 127 -2.82 -19.74 29.80
C HIS A 127 -3.79 -20.85 29.34
N HIS A 128 -4.24 -20.81 28.08
CA HIS A 128 -5.32 -21.67 27.57
C HIS A 128 -4.89 -22.57 26.39
N GLY A 129 -3.69 -22.38 25.84
CA GLY A 129 -3.24 -23.09 24.65
C GLY A 129 -3.71 -22.44 23.33
N PRO A 130 -3.62 -23.17 22.21
CA PRO A 130 -3.87 -22.60 20.89
C PRO A 130 -5.32 -22.09 20.75
N VAL A 131 -5.49 -20.95 20.08
CA VAL A 131 -6.82 -20.43 19.73
C VAL A 131 -7.47 -21.41 18.74
N PRO A 132 -8.65 -21.97 19.05
CA PRO A 132 -9.31 -22.91 18.16
C PRO A 132 -9.66 -22.29 16.81
N GLU A 133 -9.78 -23.13 15.78
CA GLU A 133 -10.18 -22.66 14.46
C GLU A 133 -11.56 -21.97 14.52
N GLY A 134 -11.72 -20.89 13.75
CA GLY A 134 -12.95 -20.10 13.74
C GLY A 134 -13.16 -19.20 14.97
N HIS A 135 -12.23 -19.18 15.93
CA HIS A 135 -12.28 -18.30 17.09
C HIS A 135 -11.29 -17.14 16.97
N ILE A 136 -11.56 -16.07 17.71
CA ILE A 136 -10.69 -14.91 17.85
C ILE A 136 -10.63 -14.47 19.30
N ILE A 137 -9.54 -13.80 19.68
CA ILE A 137 -9.40 -13.19 21.00
C ILE A 137 -9.92 -11.75 20.94
N VAL A 138 -10.78 -11.40 21.89
CA VAL A 138 -11.32 -10.05 22.08
C VAL A 138 -10.92 -9.49 23.43
N PHE A 139 -10.77 -8.17 23.47
CA PHE A 139 -10.54 -7.37 24.66
C PHE A 139 -11.90 -6.94 25.20
N LEU A 140 -12.23 -7.32 26.43
CA LEU A 140 -13.56 -7.10 27.01
C LEU A 140 -13.84 -5.61 27.27
N ASP A 141 -12.83 -4.84 27.65
CA ASP A 141 -12.88 -3.36 27.77
C ASP A 141 -12.68 -2.60 26.45
N GLY A 142 -12.32 -3.29 25.36
CA GLY A 142 -11.95 -2.68 24.09
C GLY A 142 -10.58 -2.00 24.05
N ASP A 143 -9.83 -1.95 25.16
CA ASP A 143 -8.46 -1.45 25.21
C ASP A 143 -7.46 -2.53 24.77
N LYS A 144 -6.94 -2.36 23.55
CA LYS A 144 -5.99 -3.29 22.92
C LYS A 144 -4.61 -3.35 23.60
N THR A 145 -4.36 -2.47 24.57
CA THR A 145 -3.15 -2.46 25.38
C THR A 145 -3.31 -3.23 26.70
N ASN A 146 -4.54 -3.42 27.18
CA ASN A 146 -4.85 -4.22 28.35
C ASN A 146 -4.86 -5.72 28.01
N VAL A 147 -3.66 -6.32 28.07
CA VAL A 147 -3.44 -7.74 27.75
C VAL A 147 -3.58 -8.68 28.96
N ASP A 148 -4.21 -8.23 30.05
CA ASP A 148 -4.49 -9.09 31.20
C ASP A 148 -5.40 -10.26 30.77
N ILE A 149 -5.07 -11.48 31.20
CA ILE A 149 -5.81 -12.67 30.80
C ILE A 149 -7.30 -12.60 31.19
N SER A 150 -7.65 -11.92 32.28
CA SER A 150 -9.03 -11.71 32.71
C SER A 150 -9.82 -10.78 31.79
N ASN A 151 -9.14 -9.90 31.04
CA ASN A 151 -9.72 -9.00 30.05
C ASN A 151 -9.80 -9.63 28.65
N LEU A 152 -9.25 -10.83 28.46
CA LEU A 152 -9.26 -11.52 27.16
C LEU A 152 -10.34 -12.60 27.14
N ALA A 153 -11.11 -12.66 26.05
CA ALA A 153 -12.06 -13.73 25.81
C ALA A 153 -11.86 -14.35 24.42
N CYS A 154 -11.94 -15.68 24.34
CA CYS A 154 -11.93 -16.42 23.09
C CYS A 154 -13.35 -16.66 22.59
N VAL A 155 -13.71 -16.07 21.45
CA VAL A 155 -15.08 -16.01 20.96
C VAL A 155 -15.15 -16.47 19.51
N ASN A 156 -16.24 -17.16 19.15
CA ASN A 156 -16.48 -17.57 17.77
C ASN A 156 -16.71 -16.36 16.86
N ARG A 157 -16.17 -16.37 15.64
CA ARG A 157 -16.39 -15.31 14.63
C ARG A 157 -17.86 -15.00 14.37
N SER A 158 -18.77 -15.98 14.45
CA SER A 158 -20.22 -15.75 14.28
C SER A 158 -20.80 -14.88 15.39
N ASP A 159 -20.33 -15.09 16.63
CA ASP A 159 -20.81 -14.35 17.80
C ASP A 159 -20.31 -12.91 17.73
N ILE A 160 -19.05 -12.72 17.33
CA ILE A 160 -18.47 -11.39 17.09
C ILE A 160 -19.21 -10.61 15.99
N ALA A 161 -19.64 -11.29 14.92
CA ALA A 161 -20.43 -10.63 13.89
C ALA A 161 -21.76 -10.09 14.44
N GLN A 162 -22.42 -10.83 15.33
CA GLN A 162 -23.65 -10.39 15.98
C GLN A 162 -23.42 -9.29 17.01
N MET A 163 -22.34 -9.40 17.81
CA MET A 163 -21.91 -8.36 18.75
C MET A 163 -21.70 -7.01 18.03
N ASN A 164 -20.99 -7.03 16.90
CA ASN A 164 -20.76 -5.83 16.09
C ASN A 164 -22.04 -5.29 15.46
N LYS A 165 -22.88 -6.19 14.91
CA LYS A 165 -24.16 -5.81 14.27
C LYS A 165 -25.08 -5.09 15.26
N ASN A 166 -25.13 -5.57 16.50
CA ASN A 166 -26.01 -5.04 17.54
C ASN A 166 -25.35 -3.97 18.42
N ARG A 167 -24.07 -3.65 18.19
CA ARG A 167 -23.27 -2.68 18.97
C ARG A 167 -23.22 -3.00 20.47
N TYR A 168 -22.90 -4.24 20.80
CA TYR A 168 -22.87 -4.76 22.17
C TYR A 168 -21.50 -4.69 22.86
N PHE A 169 -20.50 -4.09 22.22
CA PHE A 169 -19.22 -3.81 22.89
C PHE A 169 -19.34 -2.54 23.73
N ASP A 170 -18.90 -2.63 24.98
CA ASP A 170 -18.78 -1.51 25.91
C ASP A 170 -17.32 -1.42 26.40
N SER A 171 -17.01 -0.31 27.05
CA SER A 171 -15.81 -0.08 27.84
C SER A 171 -15.76 -0.88 29.15
N ASP A 172 -16.92 -1.28 29.69
CA ASP A 172 -17.00 -2.14 30.88
C ASP A 172 -16.84 -3.63 30.50
N PRO A 173 -15.79 -4.33 31.01
CA PRO A 173 -15.54 -5.72 30.69
C PRO A 173 -16.70 -6.67 31.00
N GLU A 174 -17.36 -6.47 32.15
CA GLU A 174 -18.42 -7.37 32.61
C GLU A 174 -19.68 -7.24 31.73
N THR A 175 -20.01 -6.02 31.30
CA THR A 175 -21.09 -5.78 30.34
C THR A 175 -20.81 -6.44 28.99
N THR A 176 -19.60 -6.26 28.42
CA THR A 176 -19.21 -6.92 27.18
C THR A 176 -19.27 -8.44 27.30
N LYS A 177 -18.79 -8.99 28.42
CA LYS A 177 -18.81 -10.43 28.71
C LYS A 177 -20.24 -10.97 28.82
N ALA A 178 -21.13 -10.26 29.51
CA ALA A 178 -22.54 -10.63 29.60
C ALA A 178 -23.22 -10.62 28.22
N ALA A 179 -22.92 -9.63 27.39
CA ALA A 179 -23.46 -9.54 26.03
C ALA A 179 -22.92 -10.65 25.10
N ILE A 180 -21.65 -11.04 25.22
CA ILE A 180 -21.10 -12.23 24.54
C ILE A 180 -21.90 -13.47 24.93
N GLY A 181 -22.16 -13.65 26.24
CA GLY A 181 -22.98 -14.76 26.75
C GLY A 181 -24.40 -14.76 26.16
N LEU A 182 -25.05 -13.59 26.09
CA LEU A 182 -26.36 -13.43 25.47
C LEU A 182 -26.36 -13.86 23.99
N VAL A 183 -25.38 -13.42 23.21
CA VAL A 183 -25.26 -13.78 21.79
C VAL A 183 -25.01 -15.27 21.61
N GLN A 184 -24.17 -15.88 22.46
CA GLN A 184 -23.92 -17.33 22.44
C GLN A 184 -25.20 -18.12 22.74
N LEU A 185 -25.98 -17.70 23.73
CA LEU A 185 -27.28 -18.28 24.05
C LEU A 185 -28.26 -18.16 22.87
N GLN A 186 -28.37 -16.98 22.28
CA GLN A 186 -29.23 -16.76 21.10
C GLN A 186 -28.82 -17.66 19.92
N ARG A 187 -27.52 -17.80 19.67
CA ARG A 187 -27.02 -18.71 18.63
C ARG A 187 -27.41 -20.15 18.94
N LYS A 188 -27.20 -20.63 20.18
CA LYS A 188 -27.55 -21.99 20.60
C LYS A 188 -29.05 -22.27 20.48
N VAL A 189 -29.90 -21.34 20.91
CA VAL A 189 -31.36 -21.45 20.75
C VAL A 189 -31.75 -21.55 19.27
N LYS A 190 -31.10 -20.76 18.40
CA LYS A 190 -31.32 -20.81 16.96
C LYS A 190 -30.84 -22.13 16.34
N GLU A 191 -29.70 -22.66 16.78
CA GLU A 191 -29.20 -23.99 16.37
C GLU A 191 -30.24 -25.08 16.70
N ILE A 192 -30.84 -25.06 17.90
CA ILE A 192 -31.89 -26.00 18.32
C ILE A 192 -33.18 -25.82 17.49
N THR A 193 -33.60 -24.58 17.25
CA THR A 193 -34.85 -24.30 16.51
C THR A 193 -34.74 -24.66 15.03
N ASN A 194 -33.57 -24.43 14.43
CA ASN A 194 -33.34 -24.71 13.01
C ASN A 194 -32.91 -26.17 12.77
N GLY A 195 -32.27 -26.81 13.74
CA GLY A 195 -31.92 -28.22 13.71
C GLY A 195 -32.74 -28.98 14.73
N ASN A 196 -33.94 -29.45 14.32
CA ASN A 196 -34.77 -30.38 15.08
C ASN A 196 -33.91 -31.53 15.64
N THR A 197 -33.44 -31.38 16.87
CA THR A 197 -32.83 -32.43 17.68
C THR A 197 -33.30 -32.15 19.09
N LEU A 198 -34.17 -33.05 19.57
CA LEU A 198 -34.80 -33.07 20.89
C LEU A 198 -33.76 -33.04 22.00
#